data_AF-A0A167FMW5-F1
#
_entry.id   AF-A0A167FMW5-F1
#
_cell.length_a   1.000
_cell.length_b   1.000
_cell.length_c   1.000
_cell.angle_alpha   90.00
_cell.angle_beta   90.00
_cell.angle_gamma   90.00
#
_symmetry.space_group_name_H-M   'P 1'
#
loop_
_entity.id
_entity.type
_entity.pdbx_description
1 polymer ?
#
loop_
_entity_poly.entity_id
_entity_poly.type
_entity_poly.pdbx_seq_one_letter_code
_entity_poly.pdbx_strand_id
1 'polypeptide(L)'
;MTTSSTPLIAIFLVATCSSGTFLVFRWPPYPRILHSPYAAPPLPTTKPTRTSRAPTSSKTSSPSSKDRTEELFDEQAEIKDDYQTVFDFDDASTFAEILAPARELCYQKFKLIVDDLAFVGHPVCVARDGVW
;
A
#
# COMPACT_ATOMS: atom_id res chain seq x y z
N MET A 1 -0.30 -34.77 4.57
CA MET A 1 -1.44 -33.85 4.64
C MET A 1 -0.90 -32.43 4.58
N THR A 2 -1.01 -31.74 3.45
CA THR A 2 -0.57 -30.33 3.33
C THR A 2 -1.65 -29.44 3.95
N THR A 3 -1.33 -28.75 5.03
CA THR A 3 -2.20 -27.71 5.60
C THR A 3 -2.26 -26.54 4.63
N SER A 4 -3.44 -26.24 4.08
CA SER A 4 -3.65 -25.05 3.24
C SER A 4 -3.52 -23.81 4.11
N SER A 5 -2.36 -23.15 4.05
CA SER A 5 -2.17 -21.84 4.69
C SER A 5 -2.99 -20.80 3.93
N THR A 6 -3.83 -20.04 4.62
CA THR A 6 -4.55 -18.88 4.07
C THR A 6 -3.87 -17.62 4.60
N PRO A 7 -2.88 -17.06 3.88
CA PRO A 7 -2.14 -15.91 4.37
C PRO A 7 -2.99 -14.65 4.37
N LEU A 8 -2.74 -13.75 5.32
CA LEU A 8 -3.23 -12.37 5.23
C LEU A 8 -2.46 -11.66 4.11
N ILE A 9 -3.17 -11.19 3.09
CA ILE A 9 -2.57 -10.56 1.90
C ILE A 9 -2.50 -9.04 2.07
N ALA A 10 -3.59 -8.42 2.53
CA ALA A 10 -3.69 -6.97 2.71
C ALA A 10 -4.74 -6.58 3.76
N ILE A 11 -4.62 -5.35 4.25
CA ILE A 11 -5.58 -4.67 5.14
C ILE A 11 -6.03 -3.40 4.44
N PHE A 12 -7.32 -3.14 4.45
CA PHE A 12 -7.92 -1.93 3.89
C PHE A 12 -8.82 -1.26 4.92
N LEU A 13 -8.84 0.07 4.93
CA LEU A 13 -9.91 0.83 5.56
C LEU A 13 -10.67 1.55 4.45
N VAL A 14 -11.96 1.23 4.35
CA VAL A 14 -12.88 1.86 3.41
C VAL A 14 -13.83 2.75 4.20
N ALA A 15 -13.96 4.00 3.77
CA ALA A 15 -14.87 4.97 4.36
C ALA A 15 -15.90 5.42 3.34
N THR A 16 -17.18 5.32 3.72
CA THR A 16 -18.31 5.81 2.92
C THR A 16 -18.87 7.08 3.55
N CYS A 17 -19.04 8.13 2.75
CA CYS A 17 -19.71 9.37 3.16
C CYS A 17 -20.66 9.86 2.06
N SER A 18 -21.32 11.01 2.28
CA SER A 18 -22.29 11.56 1.32
C SER A 18 -21.69 11.90 -0.05
N SER A 19 -20.37 12.06 -0.15
CA SER A 19 -19.67 12.35 -1.40
C SER A 19 -19.11 11.11 -2.11
N GLY A 20 -19.24 9.91 -1.53
CA GLY A 20 -18.79 8.67 -2.14
C GLY A 20 -18.07 7.72 -1.19
N THR A 21 -17.37 6.75 -1.78
CA THR A 21 -16.64 5.70 -1.08
C THR A 21 -15.16 5.80 -1.37
N PHE A 22 -14.34 5.75 -0.33
CA PHE A 22 -12.91 6.02 -0.43
C PHE A 22 -12.10 4.94 0.29
N LEU A 23 -11.02 4.51 -0.36
CA LEU A 23 -9.98 3.72 0.26
C LEU A 23 -9.04 4.65 1.05
N VAL A 24 -9.26 4.77 2.36
CA VAL A 24 -8.52 5.74 3.20
C VAL A 24 -7.25 5.16 3.82
N PHE A 25 -7.11 3.83 3.84
CA PHE A 25 -5.90 3.14 4.29
C PHE A 25 -5.70 1.83 3.55
N ARG A 26 -4.42 1.48 3.32
CA ARG A 26 -3.99 0.20 2.78
C ARG A 26 -2.66 -0.26 3.40
N TRP A 27 -2.53 -1.56 3.62
CA TRP A 27 -1.28 -2.20 3.98
C TRP A 27 -1.19 -3.60 3.34
N PRO A 28 -0.07 -3.97 2.70
CA PRO A 28 1.07 -3.11 2.36
C PRO A 28 0.67 -1.98 1.41
N PRO A 29 1.50 -0.93 1.21
CA PRO A 29 1.18 0.16 0.28
C PRO A 29 0.84 -0.35 -1.12
N TYR A 30 1.49 -1.43 -1.56
CA TYR A 30 1.24 -2.08 -2.84
C TYR A 30 0.86 -3.54 -2.62
N PRO A 31 -0.42 -3.83 -2.34
CA PRO A 31 -0.87 -5.19 -2.14
C PRO A 31 -0.80 -5.93 -3.49
N ARG A 32 0.08 -6.92 -3.58
CA ARG A 32 0.23 -7.77 -4.76
C ARG A 32 -0.35 -9.13 -4.45
N ILE A 33 -1.17 -9.65 -5.36
CA ILE A 33 -1.57 -11.06 -5.33
C ILE A 33 -0.31 -11.84 -5.74
N LEU A 34 0.37 -12.47 -4.79
CA LEU A 34 1.40 -13.43 -5.13
C LEU A 34 0.69 -14.72 -5.56
N HIS A 35 0.52 -14.90 -6.87
CA HIS A 35 0.01 -16.16 -7.46
C HIS A 35 0.92 -17.37 -7.15
N SER A 36 2.07 -17.15 -6.49
CA SER A 36 2.97 -18.21 -6.04
C SER A 36 3.59 -17.86 -4.68
N PRO A 37 3.46 -18.74 -3.66
CA PRO A 37 4.19 -18.59 -2.39
C PRO A 37 5.72 -18.75 -2.54
N TYR A 38 6.22 -18.97 -3.76
CA TYR A 38 7.65 -19.18 -4.06
C TYR A 38 8.33 -18.00 -4.78
N ALA A 39 7.61 -16.91 -5.04
CA ALA A 39 8.13 -15.80 -5.85
C ALA A 39 8.80 -14.67 -5.05
N ALA A 40 9.18 -14.90 -3.79
CA ALA A 40 10.10 -13.99 -3.11
C ALA A 40 11.51 -14.21 -3.71
N PRO A 41 12.12 -13.23 -4.40
CA PRO A 41 13.51 -13.37 -4.81
C PRO A 41 14.35 -13.48 -3.53
N PRO A 42 15.29 -14.46 -3.44
CA PRO A 42 16.20 -14.50 -2.31
C PRO A 42 16.97 -13.18 -2.24
N LEU A 43 16.95 -12.55 -1.06
CA LEU A 43 17.70 -11.34 -0.76
C LEU A 43 19.18 -11.56 -1.13
N PRO A 44 19.81 -10.69 -1.94
CA PRO A 44 21.22 -10.82 -2.25
C PRO A 44 22.04 -10.67 -0.97
N THR A 45 22.55 -11.79 -0.44
CA THR A 45 23.51 -11.79 0.66
C THR A 45 24.88 -11.38 0.12
N THR A 46 25.11 -10.09 -0.08
CA THR A 46 26.46 -9.57 -0.31
C THR A 46 27.20 -9.54 1.02
N LYS A 47 28.06 -10.55 1.23
CA LYS A 47 29.04 -10.57 2.34
C LYS A 47 29.92 -9.31 2.25
N PRO A 48 30.17 -8.58 3.35
CA PRO A 48 31.13 -7.50 3.32
C PRO A 48 32.55 -8.08 3.32
N THR A 49 33.12 -8.26 2.13
CA THR A 49 34.56 -8.48 1.99
C THR A 49 35.28 -7.19 2.33
N ARG A 50 35.80 -7.13 3.55
CA ARG A 50 36.77 -6.13 3.98
C ARG A 50 38.00 -6.25 3.08
N THR A 51 38.24 -5.26 2.23
CA THR A 51 39.54 -5.05 1.61
C THR A 51 39.92 -3.60 1.77
N SER A 52 40.83 -3.38 2.71
CA SER A 52 41.55 -2.14 2.93
C SER A 52 42.25 -1.68 1.65
N ARG A 53 41.89 -0.49 1.16
CA ARG A 53 42.80 0.34 0.34
C ARG A 53 42.68 1.78 0.80
N ALA A 54 43.77 2.28 1.34
CA ALA A 54 43.95 3.69 1.66
C ALA A 54 43.90 4.55 0.39
N PRO A 55 43.52 5.83 0.51
CA PRO A 55 44.01 6.85 -0.39
C PRO A 55 44.85 7.90 0.35
N THR A 56 45.98 8.19 -0.28
CA THR A 56 46.93 9.28 -0.07
C THR A 56 46.28 10.67 -0.21
N SER A 57 46.72 11.59 0.67
CA SER A 57 46.91 13.07 0.51
C SER A 57 46.55 13.69 -0.85
N SER A 58 45.99 14.90 -1.02
CA SER A 58 45.76 16.07 -0.15
C SER A 58 45.19 17.26 -0.98
N LYS A 59 44.64 18.27 -0.29
CA LYS A 59 44.50 19.72 -0.64
C LYS A 59 43.28 20.23 -1.45
N THR A 60 42.52 21.14 -0.79
CA THR A 60 42.00 22.48 -1.20
C THR A 60 41.18 22.59 -2.50
N SER A 61 40.09 23.36 -2.66
CA SER A 61 39.45 24.48 -1.95
C SER A 61 38.11 24.79 -2.68
N SER A 62 37.07 25.20 -1.97
CA SER A 62 35.85 25.84 -2.54
C SER A 62 36.22 27.18 -3.21
N PRO A 63 35.46 27.75 -4.18
CA PRO A 63 34.09 28.26 -3.93
C PRO A 63 33.11 28.34 -5.14
N SER A 64 31.88 28.74 -4.84
CA SER A 64 31.01 29.67 -5.60
C SER A 64 29.68 29.15 -6.16
N SER A 65 28.67 29.95 -5.84
CA SER A 65 27.23 29.86 -5.97
C SER A 65 26.70 29.73 -7.40
N LYS A 66 25.60 28.99 -7.58
CA LYS A 66 24.53 29.29 -8.57
C LYS A 66 23.26 28.49 -8.28
N ASP A 67 22.28 29.22 -7.75
CA ASP A 67 20.87 29.23 -8.16
C ASP A 67 20.31 27.95 -8.82
N ARG A 68 19.48 27.21 -8.06
CA ARG A 68 18.48 26.27 -8.58
C ARG A 68 17.24 26.33 -7.69
N THR A 69 16.41 27.32 -7.99
CA THR A 69 14.97 27.27 -7.74
C THR A 69 14.38 26.21 -8.69
N GLU A 70 13.30 25.53 -8.28
CA GLU A 70 12.43 24.64 -9.09
C GLU A 70 12.80 23.13 -9.21
N GLU A 71 12.80 22.34 -8.12
CA GLU A 71 12.58 20.86 -8.20
C GLU A 71 11.88 20.34 -6.92
N LEU A 72 10.65 20.81 -6.63
CA LEU A 72 9.82 20.32 -5.50
C LEU A 72 8.41 19.87 -5.94
N PHE A 73 8.17 19.67 -7.24
CA PHE A 73 6.82 19.47 -7.80
C PHE A 73 6.53 18.12 -8.47
N ASP A 74 7.39 17.10 -8.34
CA ASP A 74 7.16 15.78 -8.98
C ASP A 74 7.01 14.59 -8.01
N GLU A 75 7.51 14.67 -6.77
CA GLU A 75 7.41 13.54 -5.83
C GLU A 75 5.98 13.26 -5.36
N GLN A 76 5.13 14.29 -5.29
CA GLN A 76 3.73 14.15 -4.87
C GLN A 76 2.82 13.58 -5.97
N ALA A 77 3.21 13.73 -7.24
CA ALA A 77 2.46 13.18 -8.37
C ALA A 77 2.72 11.67 -8.52
N GLU A 78 3.98 11.24 -8.42
CA GLU A 78 4.34 9.81 -8.44
C GLU A 78 3.72 9.03 -7.28
N ILE A 79 3.68 9.62 -6.08
CA ILE A 79 3.01 9.00 -4.92
C ILE A 79 1.49 8.89 -5.15
N LYS A 80 0.86 9.67 -6.03
CA LYS A 80 -0.60 9.65 -6.21
C LYS A 80 -1.08 8.54 -7.15
N ASP A 81 -0.38 8.35 -8.27
CA ASP A 81 -0.74 7.35 -9.29
C ASP A 81 -0.62 5.91 -8.74
N ASP A 82 0.36 5.72 -7.87
CA ASP A 82 0.62 4.48 -7.15
C ASP A 82 -0.54 4.03 -6.22
N TYR A 83 -1.46 4.94 -5.88
CA TYR A 83 -2.64 4.67 -5.04
C TYR A 83 -3.90 4.38 -5.84
N GLN A 84 -3.82 4.48 -7.16
CA GLN A 84 -4.95 4.30 -8.04
C GLN A 84 -5.23 2.83 -8.32
N THR A 85 -4.20 2.00 -8.45
CA THR A 85 -4.36 0.57 -8.74
C THR A 85 -4.27 -0.31 -7.48
N VAL A 86 -5.24 -1.21 -7.28
CA VAL A 86 -5.26 -2.20 -6.20
C VAL A 86 -5.78 -3.53 -6.73
N PHE A 87 -5.02 -4.63 -6.60
CA PHE A 87 -5.44 -5.96 -7.06
C PHE A 87 -6.00 -5.98 -8.50
N ASP A 88 -5.28 -5.34 -9.42
CA ASP A 88 -5.64 -5.20 -10.83
C ASP A 88 -6.94 -4.40 -11.10
N PHE A 89 -7.53 -3.78 -10.08
CA PHE A 89 -8.50 -2.71 -10.26
C PHE A 89 -7.74 -1.44 -10.59
N ASP A 90 -7.94 -0.90 -11.80
CA ASP A 90 -7.32 0.36 -12.26
C ASP A 90 -7.79 1.58 -11.46
N ASP A 91 -8.88 1.46 -10.70
CA ASP A 91 -9.43 2.53 -9.89
C ASP A 91 -9.79 2.04 -8.47
N ALA A 92 -9.10 2.62 -7.49
CA ALA A 92 -9.30 2.37 -6.07
C ALA A 92 -10.71 2.74 -5.60
N SER A 93 -11.41 3.67 -6.27
CA SER A 93 -12.78 4.05 -5.87
C SER A 93 -13.78 2.93 -6.21
N THR A 94 -13.68 2.35 -7.40
CA THR A 94 -14.45 1.16 -7.80
C THR A 94 -14.21 -0.02 -6.85
N PHE A 95 -12.95 -0.28 -6.51
CA PHE A 95 -12.61 -1.33 -5.54
C PHE A 95 -13.20 -1.04 -4.14
N ALA A 96 -13.14 0.22 -3.69
CA ALA A 96 -13.69 0.62 -2.41
C ALA A 96 -15.21 0.45 -2.35
N GLU A 97 -15.93 0.75 -3.44
CA GLU A 97 -17.38 0.51 -3.55
C GLU A 97 -17.75 -0.97 -3.42
N ILE A 98 -16.97 -1.87 -4.04
CA ILE A 98 -17.16 -3.32 -3.93
C ILE A 98 -17.00 -3.79 -2.47
N LEU A 99 -16.05 -3.20 -1.74
CA LEU A 99 -15.77 -3.53 -0.34
C LEU A 99 -16.70 -2.86 0.66
N ALA A 100 -17.54 -1.91 0.25
CA ALA A 100 -18.46 -1.19 1.11
C ALA A 100 -19.82 -1.90 1.20
N PRO A 101 -20.12 -2.60 2.31
CA PRO A 101 -21.40 -3.26 2.47
C PRO A 101 -22.52 -2.26 2.72
N ALA A 102 -23.76 -2.68 2.42
CA ALA A 102 -24.95 -1.91 2.73
C ALA A 102 -25.06 -1.63 4.25
N ARG A 103 -25.65 -0.49 4.62
CA ARG A 103 -25.71 -0.02 6.01
C ARG A 103 -26.41 -1.01 6.94
N GLU A 104 -27.37 -1.77 6.41
CA GLU A 104 -28.13 -2.80 7.13
C GLU A 104 -27.24 -3.98 7.57
N LEU A 105 -26.06 -4.13 6.96
CA LEU A 105 -25.06 -5.14 7.29
C LEU A 105 -23.96 -4.62 8.22
N CYS A 106 -23.99 -3.34 8.60
CA CYS A 106 -23.11 -2.84 9.65
C CYS A 106 -23.33 -3.59 10.96
N TYR A 107 -22.27 -3.70 11.77
CA TYR A 107 -22.24 -4.46 13.03
C TYR A 107 -22.41 -5.97 12.85
N GLN A 108 -22.27 -6.48 11.63
CA GLN A 108 -22.19 -7.91 11.34
C GLN A 108 -20.82 -8.26 10.76
N LYS A 109 -20.45 -9.55 10.74
CA LYS A 109 -19.23 -9.99 10.07
C LYS A 109 -19.47 -9.94 8.56
N PHE A 110 -18.68 -9.14 7.86
CA PHE A 110 -18.68 -9.05 6.40
C PHE A 110 -17.68 -10.05 5.83
N LYS A 111 -18.11 -10.77 4.79
CA LYS A 111 -17.25 -11.61 3.97
C LYS A 111 -17.66 -11.50 2.51
N LEU A 112 -16.72 -11.12 1.66
CA LEU A 112 -16.85 -11.13 0.20
C LEU A 112 -15.75 -12.03 -0.36
N ILE A 113 -16.09 -12.88 -1.32
CA ILE A 113 -15.12 -13.73 -2.02
C ILE A 113 -15.11 -13.29 -3.47
N VAL A 114 -13.93 -12.95 -3.98
CA VAL A 114 -13.67 -12.61 -5.39
C VAL A 114 -12.50 -13.45 -5.84
N ASP A 115 -12.71 -14.30 -6.84
CA ASP A 115 -11.75 -15.32 -7.27
C ASP A 115 -11.22 -16.15 -6.08
N ASP A 116 -9.90 -16.14 -5.88
CA ASP A 116 -9.21 -16.85 -4.80
C ASP A 116 -8.99 -15.99 -3.55
N LEU A 117 -9.54 -14.76 -3.52
CA LEU A 117 -9.41 -13.82 -2.41
C LEU A 117 -10.67 -13.79 -1.54
N ALA A 118 -10.48 -13.81 -0.24
CA ALA A 118 -11.55 -13.57 0.73
C ALA A 118 -11.31 -12.25 1.47
N PHE A 119 -12.17 -11.27 1.23
CA PHE A 119 -12.24 -10.03 1.98
C PHE A 119 -13.11 -10.25 3.21
N VAL A 120 -12.54 -10.06 4.39
CA VAL A 120 -13.25 -10.21 5.67
C VAL A 120 -13.13 -8.92 6.47
N GLY A 121 -14.23 -8.54 7.11
CA GLY A 121 -14.27 -7.29 7.86
C GLY A 121 -15.44 -7.20 8.83
N HIS A 122 -15.49 -6.09 9.56
CA HIS A 122 -16.60 -5.75 10.43
C HIS A 122 -17.00 -4.30 10.14
N PRO A 123 -17.89 -4.08 9.15
CA PRO A 123 -18.35 -2.73 8.82
C PRO A 123 -19.04 -2.08 10.01
N VAL A 124 -18.73 -0.81 10.24
CA VAL A 124 -19.36 0.02 11.26
C VAL A 124 -19.92 1.25 10.57
N CYS A 125 -21.04 1.76 11.04
CA CYS A 125 -21.60 3.02 10.57
C CYS A 125 -21.77 3.98 11.73
N VAL A 126 -21.71 5.28 11.45
CA VAL A 126 -22.07 6.28 12.44
C VAL A 126 -23.58 6.46 12.41
N ALA A 127 -24.22 6.40 13.58
CA ALA A 127 -25.63 6.73 13.72
C ALA A 127 -25.86 8.23 13.43
N ARG A 128 -27.12 8.62 13.19
CA ARG A 128 -27.46 10.01 12.82
C ARG A 128 -27.13 11.03 13.91
N ASP A 129 -26.98 10.57 15.15
CA ASP A 129 -26.59 11.33 16.33
C ASP A 129 -25.07 11.41 16.53
N GLY A 130 -24.27 10.81 15.64
CA GLY A 130 -22.81 10.83 15.72
C GLY A 130 -22.21 9.72 16.60
N VAL A 131 -23.02 8.80 17.14
CA VAL A 131 -22.55 7.69 17.96
C VAL A 131 -22.15 6.50 17.06
N TRP A 132 -21.09 5.79 17.45
CA TRP A 132 -20.55 4.62 16.74
C TRP A 132 -21.07 3.31 17.33
#